data_AF-A0A3M0K8Y8-F1
#
_entry.id   AF-A0A3M0K8Y8-F1
#
_cell.length_a   1.000
_cell.length_b   1.000
_cell.length_c   1.000
_cell.angle_alpha   90.00
_cell.angle_beta   90.00
_cell.angle_gamma   90.00
#
_symmetry.space_group_name_H-M   'P 1'
#
loop_
_entity.id
_entity.type
_entity.pdbx_description
1 polymer ?
#
loop_
_entity_poly.entity_id
_entity_poly.type
_entity_poly.pdbx_seq_one_letter_code
_entity_poly.pdbx_strand_id
1 'polypeptide(L)'
;MPPEEGGGEVEKFVLQSDSVRVEILSFGCIIATLETKDRDGHFSDVVLGFDTLEGYTRKHPFFGAVVGRVANRIANGRFSLDGKEYQLFLNNGPNSLHGGAKGFDKVLWSPQVLPNGVRFFRLSPDGEEGYPGDLKVWVTYTLSGRELAINYQAQTSKTTPISLTNHAYFNLAGQGSRDVYDHEISIEADSYLPVDDTKIPTGEVAAVQGTGFDLRQPVELGKHLQKFHLDGFDHNFCLHQGQDRRLVARVFHPPSGRTMEVHTTQPGIQFYTGNNLDGSLKGKGAATYPKHSAFCLETQNWPDAVNKLISLRAIKLSVNQKEQGGKDKTLPHNPEDLSPHIRITIQESTTITAVKETSAKSLCSAFLQAAAKLLSRDQGGHYNASSVEPMPLAGTTTYLLFGDGDRDFDRLSKQNSSNAALVSNATFMCEKPNPAEVNYSNLARRAFQW
;
A
#
# COMPACT_ATOMS: atom_id res chain seq x y z
N MET A 1 -21.09 14.22 8.21
CA MET A 1 -21.11 12.80 8.60
C MET A 1 -21.08 12.00 7.31
N PRO A 2 -20.07 11.15 7.06
CA PRO A 2 -20.19 10.18 5.97
C PRO A 2 -21.35 9.22 6.29
N PRO A 3 -22.08 8.74 5.27
CA PRO A 3 -23.25 7.89 5.46
C PRO A 3 -22.92 6.62 6.26
N GLU A 4 -23.90 6.20 7.06
CA GLU A 4 -23.88 5.02 7.90
C GLU A 4 -23.65 3.72 7.10
N GLU A 5 -23.28 2.70 7.86
CA GLU A 5 -22.83 1.36 7.52
C GLU A 5 -23.59 0.63 6.39
N GLY A 6 -22.81 0.06 5.44
CA GLY A 6 -23.18 -1.21 4.80
C GLY A 6 -23.93 -1.16 3.47
N GLY A 7 -23.94 -0.03 2.75
CA GLY A 7 -24.51 0.06 1.41
C GLY A 7 -23.62 0.87 0.46
N GLY A 8 -23.49 0.41 -0.77
CA GLY A 8 -22.78 1.10 -1.84
C GLY A 8 -22.73 0.25 -3.10
N GLU A 9 -22.72 0.91 -4.26
CA GLU A 9 -22.58 0.23 -5.55
C GLU A 9 -21.15 -0.30 -5.69
N VAL A 10 -21.04 -1.58 -6.07
CA VAL A 10 -19.74 -2.17 -6.41
C VAL A 10 -19.57 -2.09 -7.91
N GLU A 11 -18.51 -1.40 -8.33
CA GLU A 11 -18.15 -1.24 -9.72
C GLU A 11 -17.08 -2.24 -10.11
N LYS A 12 -17.11 -2.67 -11.37
CA LYS A 12 -16.10 -3.55 -11.98
C LYS A 12 -15.33 -2.78 -13.04
N PHE A 13 -14.02 -2.75 -12.91
CA PHE A 13 -13.09 -2.10 -13.82
C PHE A 13 -12.38 -3.15 -14.66
N VAL A 14 -12.40 -2.99 -15.98
CA VAL A 14 -11.74 -3.90 -16.92
C VAL A 14 -10.50 -3.22 -17.47
N LEU A 15 -9.33 -3.79 -17.17
CA LEU A 15 -8.06 -3.39 -17.79
C LEU A 15 -7.73 -4.43 -18.85
N GLN A 16 -7.45 -4.00 -20.08
CA GLN A 16 -7.21 -4.93 -21.19
C GLN A 16 -6.07 -4.48 -22.09
N SER A 17 -5.25 -5.45 -22.48
CA SER A 17 -4.27 -5.38 -23.56
C SER A 17 -4.51 -6.53 -24.54
N ASP A 18 -3.68 -6.67 -25.57
CA ASP A 18 -3.76 -7.78 -26.52
C ASP A 18 -3.44 -9.16 -25.92
N SER A 19 -2.91 -9.21 -24.70
CA SER A 19 -2.35 -10.42 -24.08
C SER A 19 -2.85 -10.70 -22.66
N VAL A 20 -3.39 -9.68 -21.98
CA VAL A 20 -3.89 -9.77 -20.61
C VAL A 20 -5.20 -9.01 -20.49
N ARG A 21 -6.17 -9.61 -19.81
CA ARG A 21 -7.42 -8.95 -19.39
C ARG A 21 -7.61 -9.14 -17.90
N VAL A 22 -7.85 -8.05 -17.18
CA VAL A 22 -8.00 -8.04 -15.72
C VAL A 22 -9.33 -7.40 -15.37
N GLU A 23 -10.10 -8.04 -14.49
CA GLU A 23 -11.28 -7.42 -13.88
C GLU A 23 -11.01 -7.15 -12.41
N ILE A 24 -11.25 -5.90 -11.98
CA ILE A 24 -10.99 -5.44 -10.61
C ILE A 24 -12.27 -4.85 -10.03
N LEU A 25 -12.64 -5.25 -8.81
CA LEU A 25 -13.82 -4.73 -8.11
C LEU A 25 -13.46 -3.58 -7.17
N SER A 26 -14.33 -2.59 -7.04
CA SER A 26 -14.19 -1.56 -5.98
C SER A 26 -14.41 -2.11 -4.57
N PHE A 27 -15.01 -3.28 -4.43
CA PHE A 27 -15.06 -4.02 -3.18
C PHE A 27 -13.74 -4.75 -2.95
N GLY A 28 -13.08 -4.44 -1.82
CA GLY A 28 -11.81 -5.07 -1.43
C GLY A 28 -10.64 -4.85 -2.39
N CYS A 29 -10.80 -3.99 -3.42
CA CYS A 29 -9.85 -3.86 -4.53
C CYS A 29 -9.54 -5.23 -5.18
N ILE A 30 -10.54 -6.10 -5.28
CA ILE A 30 -10.38 -7.51 -5.62
C ILE A 30 -10.04 -7.69 -7.10
N ILE A 31 -8.96 -8.44 -7.40
CA ILE A 31 -8.75 -9.01 -8.74
C ILE A 31 -9.71 -10.19 -8.89
N ALA A 32 -10.82 -9.97 -9.59
CA ALA A 32 -11.86 -10.99 -9.77
C ALA A 32 -11.54 -11.96 -10.91
N THR A 33 -10.86 -11.46 -11.95
CA THR A 33 -10.52 -12.21 -13.17
C THR A 33 -9.15 -11.76 -13.65
N LEU A 34 -8.32 -12.70 -14.09
CA LEU A 34 -7.02 -12.42 -14.72
C LEU A 34 -6.81 -13.41 -15.85
N GLU A 35 -7.11 -12.99 -17.07
CA GLU A 35 -7.01 -13.83 -18.26
C GLU A 35 -5.68 -13.58 -18.98
N THR A 36 -4.99 -14.65 -19.34
CA THR A 36 -3.78 -14.58 -20.16
C THR A 36 -3.72 -15.72 -21.18
N LYS A 37 -3.04 -15.47 -22.30
CA LYS A 37 -2.87 -16.43 -23.39
C LYS A 37 -1.96 -17.60 -22.96
N ASP A 38 -2.25 -18.81 -23.43
CA ASP A 38 -1.31 -19.92 -23.47
C ASP A 38 -0.43 -19.86 -24.73
N ARG A 39 0.43 -20.88 -24.92
CA ARG A 39 1.33 -20.99 -26.09
C ARG A 39 0.60 -21.02 -27.44
N ASP A 40 -0.67 -21.43 -27.44
CA ASP A 40 -1.52 -21.56 -28.63
C ASP A 40 -2.40 -20.31 -28.83
N GLY A 41 -2.28 -19.31 -27.95
CA GLY A 41 -3.00 -18.05 -28.02
C GLY A 41 -4.38 -18.06 -27.33
N HIS A 42 -4.75 -19.14 -26.63
CA HIS A 42 -6.04 -19.23 -25.93
C HIS A 42 -5.98 -18.55 -24.57
N PHE A 43 -6.94 -17.68 -24.32
CA PHE A 43 -7.12 -17.08 -23.00
C PHE A 43 -7.67 -18.10 -22.01
N SER A 44 -7.13 -18.09 -20.80
CA SER A 44 -7.78 -18.67 -19.64
C SER A 44 -7.60 -17.75 -18.45
N ASP A 45 -8.63 -17.69 -17.63
CA ASP A 45 -8.58 -17.03 -16.33
C ASP A 45 -7.72 -17.85 -15.38
N VAL A 46 -6.65 -17.24 -14.87
CA VAL A 46 -5.64 -17.91 -14.03
C VAL A 46 -5.76 -17.55 -12.56
N VAL A 47 -6.82 -16.85 -12.13
CA VAL A 47 -7.07 -16.59 -10.70
C VAL A 47 -8.36 -17.24 -10.22
N LEU A 48 -8.38 -17.76 -8.99
CA LEU A 48 -9.62 -18.23 -8.37
C LEU A 48 -10.50 -17.05 -7.97
N GLY A 49 -11.81 -17.28 -7.89
CA GLY A 49 -12.76 -16.25 -7.50
C GLY A 49 -14.21 -16.68 -7.66
N PHE A 50 -15.11 -15.71 -7.77
CA PHE A 50 -16.55 -15.94 -7.94
C PHE A 50 -17.11 -15.15 -9.12
N ASP A 51 -18.15 -15.69 -9.76
CA ASP A 51 -18.87 -15.01 -10.84
C ASP A 51 -19.75 -13.85 -10.32
N THR A 52 -20.06 -13.85 -9.02
CA THR A 52 -21.01 -12.90 -8.42
C THR A 52 -20.39 -12.21 -7.20
N LEU A 53 -20.82 -10.96 -6.97
CA LEU A 53 -20.44 -10.21 -5.78
C LEU A 53 -20.78 -10.95 -4.48
N GLU A 54 -21.90 -11.69 -4.47
CA GLU A 54 -22.33 -12.43 -3.29
C GLU A 54 -21.36 -13.54 -2.88
N GLY A 55 -20.59 -14.10 -3.83
CA GLY A 55 -19.49 -15.00 -3.48
C GLY A 55 -18.41 -14.31 -2.64
N TYR A 56 -18.11 -13.05 -2.95
CA TYR A 56 -17.10 -12.24 -2.25
C TYR A 56 -17.60 -11.61 -0.93
N THR A 57 -18.91 -11.45 -0.74
CA THR A 57 -19.45 -10.92 0.53
C THR A 57 -19.70 -12.01 1.57
N ARG A 58 -19.75 -13.28 1.15
CA ARG A 58 -19.81 -14.45 2.04
C ARG A 58 -18.42 -14.83 2.57
N LYS A 59 -18.36 -15.77 3.50
CA LYS A 59 -17.08 -16.26 4.03
C LYS A 59 -16.28 -16.98 2.93
N HIS A 60 -15.12 -16.45 2.61
CA HIS A 60 -14.14 -17.04 1.69
C HIS A 60 -12.72 -16.67 2.13
N PRO A 61 -11.66 -17.34 1.61
CA PRO A 61 -10.30 -17.14 2.09
C PRO A 61 -9.58 -15.99 1.35
N PHE A 62 -10.17 -14.79 1.34
CA PHE A 62 -9.55 -13.55 0.82
C PHE A 62 -9.26 -13.50 -0.70
N PHE A 63 -9.84 -14.38 -1.51
CA PHE A 63 -9.65 -14.44 -2.97
C PHE A 63 -9.49 -13.08 -3.66
N GLY A 64 -8.27 -12.82 -4.18
CA GLY A 64 -7.97 -11.68 -5.05
C GLY A 64 -7.92 -10.32 -4.35
N ALA A 65 -8.24 -10.26 -3.05
CA ALA A 65 -8.45 -9.01 -2.34
C ALA A 65 -7.16 -8.32 -1.93
N VAL A 66 -7.21 -7.00 -1.79
CA VAL A 66 -6.20 -6.27 -1.01
C VAL A 66 -6.41 -6.55 0.46
N VAL A 67 -5.33 -6.94 1.13
CA VAL A 67 -5.33 -7.22 2.55
C VAL A 67 -4.64 -6.08 3.31
N GLY A 68 -5.23 -5.72 4.46
CA GLY A 68 -4.72 -4.68 5.36
C GLY A 68 -5.69 -4.44 6.52
N ARG A 69 -5.35 -3.66 7.54
CA ARG A 69 -4.19 -2.75 7.64
C ARG A 69 -2.83 -3.44 7.73
N VAL A 70 -2.78 -4.63 8.33
CA VAL A 70 -1.58 -5.48 8.41
C VAL A 70 -1.91 -6.86 7.87
N ALA A 71 -1.22 -7.25 6.79
CA ALA A 71 -1.26 -8.57 6.21
C ALA A 71 -0.59 -9.61 7.11
N ASN A 72 -0.99 -10.87 6.92
CA ASN A 72 -0.61 -12.01 7.73
C ASN A 72 -0.96 -11.84 9.22
N ARG A 73 -0.27 -12.57 10.10
CA ARG A 73 -0.63 -12.73 11.51
C ARG A 73 0.10 -11.74 12.42
N ILE A 74 -0.58 -11.34 13.49
CA ILE A 74 -0.02 -10.70 14.67
C ILE A 74 -0.30 -11.60 15.88
N ALA A 75 0.76 -12.00 16.57
CA ALA A 75 0.70 -12.91 17.70
C ALA A 75 -0.23 -12.37 18.81
N ASN A 76 -1.14 -13.22 19.30
CA ASN A 76 -2.14 -12.86 20.31
C ASN A 76 -3.06 -11.68 19.92
N GLY A 77 -3.03 -11.26 18.65
CA GLY A 77 -3.63 -10.01 18.20
C GLY A 77 -3.18 -8.79 19.01
N ARG A 78 -1.96 -8.80 19.56
CA ARG A 78 -1.45 -7.74 20.42
C ARG A 78 -0.14 -7.20 19.91
N PHE A 79 0.07 -5.91 20.12
CA PHE A 79 1.36 -5.27 19.92
C PHE A 79 1.50 -4.03 20.81
N SER A 80 2.74 -3.59 21.03
CA SER A 80 3.03 -2.35 21.74
C SER A 80 3.62 -1.31 20.80
N LEU A 81 3.13 -0.09 20.88
CA LEU A 81 3.64 1.04 20.11
C LEU A 81 3.75 2.27 21.01
N ASP A 82 4.95 2.84 21.06
CA ASP A 82 5.28 4.02 21.87
C ASP A 82 4.82 3.91 23.34
N GLY A 83 5.02 2.71 23.92
CA GLY A 83 4.69 2.41 25.31
C GLY A 83 3.20 2.10 25.58
N LYS A 84 2.35 2.12 24.55
CA LYS A 84 0.94 1.74 24.65
C LYS A 84 0.70 0.37 24.02
N GLU A 85 -0.06 -0.47 24.71
CA GLU A 85 -0.56 -1.74 24.15
C GLU A 85 -1.84 -1.55 23.34
N TYR A 86 -1.94 -2.31 22.26
CA TYR A 86 -3.09 -2.38 21.38
C TYR A 86 -3.56 -3.83 21.27
N GLN A 87 -4.88 -4.02 21.34
CA GLN A 87 -5.54 -5.31 21.12
C GLN A 87 -6.36 -5.22 19.83
N LEU A 88 -6.10 -6.15 18.94
CA LEU A 88 -6.79 -6.36 17.67
C LEU A 88 -7.84 -7.45 17.79
N PHE A 89 -8.74 -7.53 16.82
CA PHE A 89 -9.72 -8.59 16.75
C PHE A 89 -9.05 -9.96 16.50
N LEU A 90 -9.44 -10.98 17.26
CA LEU A 90 -8.93 -12.35 17.15
C LEU A 90 -9.81 -13.16 16.19
N ASN A 91 -9.44 -13.17 14.91
CA ASN A 91 -10.14 -13.91 13.85
C ASN A 91 -9.39 -15.18 13.40
N ASN A 92 -8.24 -15.52 14.00
CA ASN A 92 -7.48 -16.72 13.67
C ASN A 92 -6.90 -17.39 14.92
N GLY A 93 -7.73 -18.18 15.61
CA GLY A 93 -7.34 -18.82 16.87
C GLY A 93 -6.96 -17.76 17.91
N PRO A 94 -5.78 -17.83 18.55
CA PRO A 94 -5.34 -16.79 19.47
C PRO A 94 -4.85 -15.52 18.77
N ASN A 95 -4.69 -15.52 17.44
CA ASN A 95 -4.01 -14.48 16.68
C ASN A 95 -4.99 -13.57 15.92
N SER A 96 -4.52 -12.38 15.53
CA SER A 96 -5.18 -11.54 14.54
C SER A 96 -4.57 -11.79 13.17
N LEU A 97 -5.39 -11.90 12.13
CA LEU A 97 -4.98 -12.25 10.77
C LEU A 97 -5.58 -11.26 9.77
N HIS A 98 -4.76 -10.80 8.82
CA HIS A 98 -5.20 -10.05 7.64
C HIS A 98 -6.08 -8.83 7.97
N GLY A 99 -5.68 -8.08 9.00
CA GLY A 99 -6.34 -6.82 9.38
C GLY A 99 -7.59 -6.94 10.24
N GLY A 100 -8.04 -8.15 10.60
CA GLY A 100 -9.13 -8.35 11.58
C GLY A 100 -10.45 -8.84 10.98
N ALA A 101 -11.57 -8.58 11.67
CA ALA A 101 -12.89 -9.09 11.28
C ALA A 101 -13.34 -8.53 9.92
N LYS A 102 -13.25 -7.21 9.77
CA LYS A 102 -13.59 -6.43 8.58
C LYS A 102 -12.36 -5.69 8.08
N GLY A 103 -11.35 -6.46 7.67
CA GLY A 103 -10.15 -5.96 7.02
C GLY A 103 -10.43 -5.27 5.67
N PHE A 104 -9.36 -4.80 5.04
CA PHE A 104 -9.41 -4.03 3.78
C PHE A 104 -10.02 -4.80 2.60
N ASP A 105 -10.11 -6.12 2.73
CA ASP A 105 -10.72 -7.03 1.77
C ASP A 105 -12.25 -6.97 1.76
N LYS A 106 -12.88 -6.50 2.86
CA LYS A 106 -14.35 -6.55 3.06
C LYS A 106 -15.02 -5.17 3.09
N VAL A 107 -14.38 -4.19 2.47
CA VAL A 107 -14.83 -2.79 2.47
C VAL A 107 -14.88 -2.24 1.06
N LEU A 108 -15.79 -1.29 0.84
CA LEU A 108 -15.87 -0.56 -0.42
C LEU A 108 -14.79 0.51 -0.49
N TRP A 109 -14.16 0.64 -1.64
CA TRP A 109 -13.15 1.67 -1.94
C TRP A 109 -13.69 2.64 -2.97
N SER A 110 -13.28 3.91 -2.88
CA SER A 110 -13.64 4.94 -3.85
C SER A 110 -12.74 4.85 -5.08
N PRO A 111 -13.27 4.56 -6.29
CA PRO A 111 -12.46 4.41 -7.49
C PRO A 111 -12.19 5.75 -8.18
N GLN A 112 -11.08 5.81 -8.90
CA GLN A 112 -10.70 6.85 -9.85
C GLN A 112 -10.08 6.16 -11.08
N VAL A 113 -10.73 6.27 -12.23
CA VAL A 113 -10.20 5.73 -13.49
C VAL A 113 -8.95 6.52 -13.93
N LEU A 114 -7.94 5.80 -14.41
CA LEU A 114 -6.71 6.33 -14.99
C LEU A 114 -6.60 5.91 -16.47
N PRO A 115 -5.74 6.56 -17.29
CA PRO A 115 -5.61 6.21 -18.70
C PRO A 115 -5.29 4.74 -18.99
N ASN A 116 -4.53 4.07 -18.11
CA ASN A 116 -4.10 2.68 -18.24
C ASN A 116 -4.41 1.84 -16.99
N GLY A 117 -5.41 2.24 -16.19
CA GLY A 117 -5.59 1.65 -14.87
C GLY A 117 -6.76 2.21 -14.07
N VAL A 118 -6.78 1.86 -12.79
CA VAL A 118 -7.72 2.37 -11.80
C VAL A 118 -6.98 2.57 -10.47
N ARG A 119 -7.26 3.68 -9.80
CA ARG A 119 -6.81 3.96 -8.44
C ARG A 119 -7.99 3.92 -7.50
N PHE A 120 -7.86 3.14 -6.44
CA PHE A 120 -8.81 3.07 -5.34
C PHE A 120 -8.30 3.89 -4.17
N PHE A 121 -9.18 4.59 -3.49
CA PHE A 121 -8.90 5.35 -2.28
C PHE A 121 -9.79 4.88 -1.14
N ARG A 122 -9.22 4.86 0.07
CA ARG A 122 -9.96 4.66 1.30
C ARG A 122 -9.34 5.40 2.47
N LEU A 123 -10.19 5.86 3.38
CA LEU A 123 -9.82 6.25 4.73
C LEU A 123 -10.17 5.13 5.71
N SER A 124 -9.17 4.60 6.39
CA SER A 124 -9.30 3.70 7.54
C SER A 124 -9.17 4.55 8.81
N PRO A 125 -10.25 4.86 9.54
CA PRO A 125 -10.20 5.78 10.67
C PRO A 125 -9.36 5.24 11.85
N ASP A 126 -8.94 6.14 12.74
CA ASP A 126 -8.34 5.79 14.03
C ASP A 126 -9.22 4.81 14.81
N GLY A 127 -8.62 3.72 15.31
CA GLY A 127 -9.31 2.67 16.05
C GLY A 127 -9.97 1.60 15.19
N GLU A 128 -9.98 1.72 13.86
CA GLU A 128 -10.52 0.66 12.99
C GLU A 128 -9.77 -0.65 13.23
N GLU A 129 -10.53 -1.72 13.53
CA GLU A 129 -10.02 -3.06 13.91
C GLU A 129 -9.00 -3.05 15.07
N GLY A 130 -8.93 -1.95 15.84
CA GLY A 130 -8.01 -1.76 16.95
C GLY A 130 -6.69 -1.05 16.61
N TYR A 131 -6.48 -0.65 15.35
CA TYR A 131 -5.25 0.02 14.91
C TYR A 131 -5.28 1.54 15.18
N PRO A 132 -4.18 2.16 15.66
CA PRO A 132 -4.13 3.60 15.89
C PRO A 132 -3.96 4.40 14.60
N GLY A 133 -4.45 5.62 14.59
CA GLY A 133 -4.26 6.62 13.54
C GLY A 133 -5.22 6.42 12.37
N ASP A 134 -5.72 7.54 11.86
CA ASP A 134 -6.33 7.58 10.54
C ASP A 134 -5.28 7.13 9.54
N LEU A 135 -5.68 6.29 8.59
CA LEU A 135 -4.83 5.82 7.52
C LEU A 135 -5.55 6.05 6.18
N LYS A 136 -5.06 7.02 5.43
CA LYS A 136 -5.43 7.22 4.03
C LYS A 136 -4.63 6.25 3.19
N VAL A 137 -5.30 5.48 2.34
CA VAL A 137 -4.68 4.45 1.51
C VAL A 137 -5.11 4.64 0.07
N TRP A 138 -4.16 4.53 -0.85
CA TRP A 138 -4.39 4.44 -2.27
C TRP A 138 -3.83 3.13 -2.81
N VAL A 139 -4.64 2.40 -3.57
CA VAL A 139 -4.22 1.20 -4.31
C VAL A 139 -4.38 1.49 -5.79
N THR A 140 -3.30 1.50 -6.54
CA THR A 140 -3.34 1.77 -7.98
C THR A 140 -3.01 0.50 -8.75
N TYR A 141 -3.92 0.08 -9.61
CA TYR A 141 -3.69 -0.98 -10.59
C TYR A 141 -3.46 -0.35 -11.96
N THR A 142 -2.38 -0.72 -12.64
CA THR A 142 -2.15 -0.34 -14.05
C THR A 142 -1.80 -1.55 -14.88
N LEU A 143 -2.17 -1.52 -16.15
CA LEU A 143 -1.82 -2.55 -17.12
C LEU A 143 -0.99 -1.92 -18.24
N SER A 144 0.19 -2.49 -18.51
CA SER A 144 1.05 -2.10 -19.63
C SER A 144 1.53 -3.35 -20.36
N GLY A 145 0.94 -3.62 -21.53
CA GLY A 145 1.17 -4.87 -22.25
C GLY A 145 0.80 -6.09 -21.38
N ARG A 146 1.82 -6.82 -20.91
CA ARG A 146 1.69 -8.03 -20.09
C ARG A 146 1.94 -7.78 -18.60
N GLU A 147 2.29 -6.55 -18.23
CA GLU A 147 2.62 -6.18 -16.87
C GLU A 147 1.40 -5.61 -16.16
N LEU A 148 0.85 -6.38 -15.20
CA LEU A 148 -0.10 -5.87 -14.23
C LEU A 148 0.71 -5.33 -13.04
N ALA A 149 0.66 -4.02 -12.82
CA ALA A 149 1.32 -3.37 -11.71
C ALA A 149 0.30 -3.02 -10.61
N ILE A 150 0.64 -3.34 -9.36
CA ILE A 150 -0.11 -2.94 -8.16
C ILE A 150 0.77 -2.02 -7.33
N ASN A 151 0.30 -0.80 -7.07
CA ASN A 151 0.99 0.17 -6.23
C ASN A 151 0.19 0.54 -4.99
N TYR A 152 0.83 0.43 -3.82
CA TYR A 152 0.27 0.82 -2.54
C TYR A 152 0.92 2.12 -2.05
N GLN A 153 0.08 3.07 -1.66
CA GLN A 153 0.48 4.31 -1.00
C GLN A 153 -0.38 4.51 0.24
N ALA A 154 0.23 4.97 1.33
CA ALA A 154 -0.49 5.22 2.57
C ALA A 154 0.05 6.45 3.31
N GLN A 155 -0.83 7.17 4.00
CA GLN A 155 -0.50 8.30 4.87
C GLN A 155 -1.27 8.17 6.18
N THR A 156 -0.61 8.41 7.31
CA THR A 156 -1.24 8.22 8.63
C THR A 156 -1.16 9.45 9.52
N SER A 157 -2.15 9.62 10.40
CA SER A 157 -2.18 10.68 11.42
C SER A 157 -1.44 10.32 12.71
N LYS A 158 -1.16 9.03 12.97
CA LYS A 158 -0.40 8.54 14.13
C LYS A 158 0.53 7.40 13.70
N THR A 159 1.61 7.16 14.44
CA THR A 159 2.43 5.95 14.24
C THR A 159 1.51 4.72 14.27
N THR A 160 1.62 3.84 13.26
CA THR A 160 0.77 2.64 13.14
C THR A 160 1.49 1.58 12.29
N PRO A 161 1.35 0.28 12.57
CA PRO A 161 1.88 -0.76 11.70
C PRO A 161 1.05 -0.84 10.41
N ILE A 162 1.74 -1.03 9.28
CA ILE A 162 1.13 -1.19 7.96
C ILE A 162 1.90 -2.30 7.24
N SER A 163 1.17 -3.23 6.63
CA SER A 163 1.69 -4.19 5.65
C SER A 163 0.54 -4.53 4.72
N LEU A 164 0.61 -4.09 3.47
CA LEU A 164 -0.46 -4.29 2.50
C LEU A 164 -0.02 -5.36 1.51
N THR A 165 -0.96 -6.12 0.96
CA THR A 165 -0.65 -7.09 -0.10
C THR A 165 -1.90 -7.40 -0.91
N ASN A 166 -1.79 -8.23 -1.95
CA ASN A 166 -2.92 -8.77 -2.69
C ASN A 166 -2.92 -10.30 -2.54
N HIS A 167 -4.07 -10.86 -2.19
CA HIS A 167 -4.23 -12.29 -1.88
C HIS A 167 -4.86 -13.06 -3.06
N ALA A 168 -4.42 -12.78 -4.29
CA ALA A 168 -4.80 -13.55 -5.46
C ALA A 168 -4.30 -15.00 -5.37
N TYR A 169 -5.20 -15.93 -5.72
CA TYR A 169 -4.92 -17.36 -5.80
C TYR A 169 -4.74 -17.72 -7.26
N PHE A 170 -3.53 -18.08 -7.68
CA PHE A 170 -3.17 -18.35 -9.05
C PHE A 170 -3.20 -19.84 -9.37
N ASN A 171 -3.69 -20.18 -10.55
CA ASN A 171 -3.42 -21.45 -11.22
C ASN A 171 -3.18 -21.17 -12.72
N LEU A 172 -1.92 -21.30 -13.16
CA LEU A 172 -1.55 -21.02 -14.57
C LEU A 172 -2.07 -22.07 -15.56
N ALA A 173 -2.58 -23.21 -15.10
CA ALA A 173 -3.34 -24.14 -15.94
C ALA A 173 -4.77 -23.62 -16.22
N GLY A 174 -5.25 -22.67 -15.42
CA GLY A 174 -6.58 -22.09 -15.45
C GLY A 174 -7.32 -22.36 -14.13
N GLN A 175 -8.19 -21.43 -13.72
CA GLN A 175 -8.81 -21.42 -12.38
C GLN A 175 -9.66 -22.65 -12.05
N GLY A 176 -10.17 -23.37 -13.06
CA GLY A 176 -10.92 -24.61 -12.89
C GLY A 176 -10.05 -25.88 -12.81
N SER A 177 -8.74 -25.74 -12.88
CA SER A 177 -7.82 -26.89 -12.81
C SER A 177 -7.76 -27.46 -11.39
N ARG A 178 -7.54 -28.77 -11.29
CA ARG A 178 -7.67 -29.52 -10.04
C ARG A 178 -6.63 -29.12 -9.00
N ASP A 179 -5.39 -28.95 -9.42
CA ASP A 179 -4.24 -28.73 -8.56
C ASP A 179 -3.16 -27.87 -9.25
N VAL A 180 -2.08 -27.59 -8.53
CA VAL A 180 -0.90 -26.85 -9.00
C VAL A 180 0.38 -27.69 -8.99
N TYR A 181 0.27 -29.02 -8.99
CA TYR A 181 1.42 -29.89 -8.77
C TYR A 181 2.41 -29.92 -9.93
N ASP A 182 1.96 -29.60 -11.14
CA ASP A 182 2.78 -29.52 -12.36
C ASP A 182 3.37 -28.12 -12.60
N HIS A 183 3.15 -27.16 -11.70
CA HIS A 183 3.85 -25.87 -11.73
C HIS A 183 5.31 -26.03 -11.31
N GLU A 184 6.19 -25.43 -12.10
CA GLU A 184 7.59 -25.21 -11.74
C GLU A 184 7.73 -23.86 -11.04
N ILE A 185 8.30 -23.85 -9.83
CA ILE A 185 8.36 -22.66 -8.97
C ILE A 185 9.81 -22.38 -8.59
N SER A 186 10.20 -21.11 -8.65
CA SER A 186 11.43 -20.61 -8.06
C SER A 186 11.20 -19.30 -7.30
N ILE A 187 11.83 -19.15 -6.14
CA ILE A 187 11.81 -17.95 -5.28
C ILE A 187 13.25 -17.58 -4.93
N GLU A 188 13.64 -16.32 -5.20
CA GLU A 188 14.97 -15.77 -4.93
C GLU A 188 15.10 -15.35 -3.45
N ALA A 189 15.22 -16.35 -2.57
CA ALA A 189 15.40 -16.16 -1.14
C ALA A 189 16.40 -17.17 -0.56
N ASP A 190 17.39 -16.68 0.18
CA ASP A 190 18.36 -17.52 0.90
C ASP A 190 17.86 -17.94 2.30
N SER A 191 16.77 -17.35 2.78
CA SER A 191 16.19 -17.67 4.08
C SER A 191 14.66 -17.63 4.07
N TYR A 192 14.06 -18.27 5.06
CA TYR A 192 12.63 -18.26 5.32
C TYR A 192 12.36 -18.13 6.82
N LEU A 193 11.10 -17.93 7.18
CA LEU A 193 10.67 -17.87 8.58
C LEU A 193 9.98 -19.18 8.97
N PRO A 194 10.63 -20.06 9.77
CA PRO A 194 9.94 -21.14 10.46
C PRO A 194 8.84 -20.59 11.36
N VAL A 195 7.75 -21.34 11.47
CA VAL A 195 6.58 -20.95 12.25
C VAL A 195 6.25 -21.99 13.31
N ASP A 196 5.55 -21.55 14.35
CA ASP A 196 4.97 -22.44 15.36
C ASP A 196 3.65 -23.07 14.89
N ASP A 197 3.02 -23.85 15.76
CA ASP A 197 1.76 -24.56 15.48
C ASP A 197 0.58 -23.60 15.20
N THR A 198 0.69 -22.33 15.60
CA THR A 198 -0.28 -21.27 15.33
C THR A 198 0.06 -20.42 14.11
N LYS A 199 1.10 -20.83 13.36
CA LYS A 199 1.63 -20.16 12.17
C LYS A 199 2.24 -18.76 12.45
N ILE A 200 2.69 -18.52 13.68
CA ILE A 200 3.47 -17.33 14.03
C ILE A 200 4.96 -17.62 13.80
N PRO A 201 5.74 -16.70 13.19
CA PRO A 201 7.18 -16.87 13.10
C PRO A 201 7.83 -17.08 14.46
N THR A 202 8.68 -18.10 14.58
CA THR A 202 9.40 -18.40 15.83
C THR A 202 10.33 -17.24 16.22
N GLY A 203 10.77 -16.45 15.24
CA GLY A 203 11.79 -15.41 15.35
C GLY A 203 13.12 -15.82 14.74
N GLU A 204 13.27 -17.10 14.37
CA GLU A 204 14.38 -17.60 13.58
C GLU A 204 14.27 -17.12 12.12
N VAL A 205 15.41 -16.76 11.53
CA VAL A 205 15.57 -16.55 10.09
C VAL A 205 16.43 -17.72 9.59
N ALA A 206 15.79 -18.80 9.15
CA ALA A 206 16.45 -20.06 8.82
C ALA A 206 16.94 -20.04 7.38
N ALA A 207 18.15 -20.55 7.13
CA ALA A 207 18.67 -20.71 5.78
C ALA A 207 17.85 -21.76 5.00
N VAL A 208 17.58 -21.51 3.72
CA VAL A 208 16.86 -22.47 2.88
C VAL A 208 17.74 -23.66 2.47
N GLN A 209 19.06 -23.47 2.42
CA GLN A 209 20.03 -24.43 1.89
C GLN A 209 19.87 -25.82 2.52
N GLY A 210 19.67 -26.83 1.67
CA GLY A 210 19.56 -28.23 2.10
C GLY A 210 18.20 -28.61 2.69
N THR A 211 17.22 -27.70 2.68
CA THR A 211 15.85 -27.94 3.16
C THR A 211 14.86 -28.02 2.00
N GLY A 212 13.61 -28.44 2.28
CA GLY A 212 12.50 -28.35 1.32
C GLY A 212 12.08 -26.91 1.00
N PHE A 213 12.64 -25.92 1.69
CA PHE A 213 12.44 -24.50 1.41
C PHE A 213 13.48 -23.96 0.41
N ASP A 214 14.43 -24.75 -0.07
CA ASP A 214 15.35 -24.29 -1.13
C ASP A 214 14.63 -24.28 -2.49
N LEU A 215 14.00 -23.14 -2.79
CA LEU A 215 13.30 -22.87 -4.04
C LEU A 215 14.10 -21.92 -4.95
N ARG A 216 15.40 -21.72 -4.72
CA ARG A 216 16.21 -20.79 -5.52
C ARG A 216 16.42 -21.25 -6.96
N GLN A 217 16.30 -22.56 -7.19
CA GLN A 217 16.24 -23.16 -8.51
C GLN A 217 14.80 -23.60 -8.80
N PRO A 218 14.35 -23.59 -10.07
CA PRO A 218 13.02 -24.08 -10.43
C PRO A 218 12.83 -25.54 -10.01
N VAL A 219 11.73 -25.82 -9.31
CA VAL A 219 11.32 -27.17 -8.91
C VAL A 219 9.86 -27.42 -9.29
N GLU A 220 9.54 -28.62 -9.77
CA GLU A 220 8.16 -29.07 -9.96
C GLU A 220 7.51 -29.28 -8.58
N LEU A 221 6.44 -28.53 -8.29
CA LEU A 221 5.88 -28.41 -6.95
C LEU A 221 5.47 -29.77 -6.37
N GLY A 222 4.76 -30.60 -7.12
CA GLY A 222 4.28 -31.91 -6.66
C GLY A 222 5.41 -32.85 -6.24
N LYS A 223 6.43 -33.00 -7.11
CA LYS A 223 7.62 -33.81 -6.80
C LYS A 223 8.40 -33.26 -5.62
N HIS A 224 8.50 -31.95 -5.50
CA HIS A 224 9.23 -31.30 -4.42
C HIS A 224 8.55 -31.51 -3.07
N LEU A 225 7.22 -31.28 -3.00
CA LEU A 225 6.42 -31.57 -1.82
C LEU A 225 6.53 -33.04 -1.40
N GLN A 226 6.44 -33.97 -2.36
CA GLN A 226 6.59 -35.40 -2.10
C GLN A 226 7.98 -35.75 -1.56
N LYS A 227 9.05 -35.25 -2.19
CA LYS A 227 10.45 -35.51 -1.82
C LYS A 227 10.77 -35.09 -0.39
N PHE A 228 10.25 -33.94 0.03
CA PHE A 228 10.50 -33.38 1.35
C PHE A 228 9.40 -33.69 2.37
N HIS A 229 8.42 -34.52 2.01
CA HIS A 229 7.27 -34.88 2.84
C HIS A 229 6.53 -33.64 3.39
N LEU A 230 6.37 -32.63 2.55
CA LEU A 230 5.68 -31.39 2.88
C LEU A 230 4.20 -31.50 2.48
N ASP A 231 3.32 -31.04 3.37
CA ASP A 231 1.88 -30.96 3.09
C ASP A 231 1.50 -29.72 2.26
N GLY A 232 2.48 -28.86 1.93
CA GLY A 232 2.30 -27.57 1.27
C GLY A 232 3.18 -26.50 1.90
N PHE A 233 3.14 -25.30 1.34
CA PHE A 233 3.76 -24.10 1.92
C PHE A 233 2.70 -23.16 2.49
N ASP A 234 3.02 -22.52 3.61
CA ASP A 234 2.35 -21.35 4.18
C ASP A 234 3.41 -20.55 4.95
N HIS A 235 4.44 -20.09 4.24
CA HIS A 235 5.65 -19.51 4.85
C HIS A 235 6.08 -18.23 4.15
N ASN A 236 6.67 -17.33 4.93
CA ASN A 236 7.32 -16.14 4.41
C ASN A 236 8.77 -16.47 4.03
N PHE A 237 9.11 -16.24 2.77
CA PHE A 237 10.48 -16.25 2.26
C PHE A 237 11.09 -14.86 2.43
N CYS A 238 12.29 -14.81 2.98
CA CYS A 238 13.03 -13.58 3.27
C CYS A 238 13.80 -13.16 2.02
N LEU A 239 13.30 -12.14 1.33
CA LEU A 239 13.88 -11.64 0.08
C LEU A 239 15.12 -10.79 0.37
N HIS A 240 16.07 -10.79 -0.56
CA HIS A 240 17.24 -9.90 -0.49
C HIS A 240 16.79 -8.44 -0.36
N GLN A 241 17.36 -7.68 0.57
CA GLN A 241 16.98 -6.28 0.74
C GLN A 241 17.44 -5.44 -0.46
N GLY A 242 16.53 -4.65 -1.01
CA GLY A 242 16.79 -3.68 -2.06
C GLY A 242 15.65 -2.67 -2.13
N GLN A 243 15.98 -1.41 -2.37
CA GLN A 243 14.97 -0.35 -2.54
C GLN A 243 14.36 -0.37 -3.94
N ASP A 244 15.07 -0.96 -4.91
CA ASP A 244 14.61 -1.08 -6.28
C ASP A 244 13.73 -2.31 -6.47
N ARG A 245 12.77 -2.17 -7.39
CA ARG A 245 11.97 -3.27 -7.91
C ARG A 245 12.87 -4.32 -8.55
N ARG A 246 12.76 -5.57 -8.12
CA ARG A 246 13.54 -6.71 -8.63
C ARG A 246 12.66 -7.94 -8.82
N LEU A 247 13.08 -8.84 -9.72
CA LEU A 247 12.48 -10.18 -9.85
C LEU A 247 12.73 -10.95 -8.55
N VAL A 248 11.70 -11.62 -8.02
CA VAL A 248 11.82 -12.38 -6.76
C VAL A 248 11.21 -13.76 -6.82
N ALA A 249 10.31 -14.00 -7.78
CA ALA A 249 9.76 -15.33 -8.01
C ALA A 249 9.39 -15.50 -9.48
N ARG A 250 9.46 -16.74 -9.94
CA ARG A 250 8.96 -17.19 -11.24
C ARG A 250 8.15 -18.45 -11.05
N VAL A 251 7.01 -18.53 -11.71
CA VAL A 251 6.20 -19.74 -11.81
C VAL A 251 5.96 -20.04 -13.27
N PHE A 252 6.24 -21.27 -13.68
CA PHE A 252 6.03 -21.75 -15.03
C PHE A 252 5.09 -22.95 -14.99
N HIS A 253 4.15 -23.01 -15.92
CA HIS A 253 3.30 -24.19 -16.11
C HIS A 253 3.63 -24.79 -17.47
N PRO A 254 4.42 -25.87 -17.52
CA PRO A 254 4.90 -26.44 -18.76
C PRO A 254 3.78 -26.78 -19.76
N PRO A 255 2.67 -27.43 -19.38
CA PRO A 255 1.62 -27.77 -20.36
C PRO A 255 1.04 -26.58 -21.12
N SER A 256 0.64 -25.50 -20.43
CA SER A 256 0.11 -24.29 -21.11
C SER A 256 1.23 -23.40 -21.69
N GLY A 257 2.45 -23.54 -21.18
CA GLY A 257 3.56 -22.64 -21.48
C GLY A 257 3.49 -21.32 -20.70
N ARG A 258 2.42 -21.06 -19.93
CA ARG A 258 2.26 -19.80 -19.21
C ARG A 258 3.37 -19.62 -18.18
N THR A 259 3.93 -18.42 -18.13
CA THR A 259 4.91 -18.02 -17.10
C THR A 259 4.42 -16.79 -16.37
N MET A 260 4.53 -16.80 -15.05
CA MET A 260 4.34 -15.66 -14.18
C MET A 260 5.67 -15.24 -13.58
N GLU A 261 6.03 -13.96 -13.73
CA GLU A 261 7.15 -13.34 -13.01
C GLU A 261 6.63 -12.36 -11.97
N VAL A 262 7.13 -12.45 -10.74
CA VAL A 262 6.80 -11.52 -9.65
C VAL A 262 7.96 -10.59 -9.40
N HIS A 263 7.73 -9.29 -9.55
CA HIS A 263 8.69 -8.25 -9.19
C HIS A 263 8.21 -7.45 -7.99
N THR A 264 9.09 -7.14 -7.04
CA THR A 264 8.69 -6.35 -5.86
C THR A 264 9.76 -5.49 -5.22
N THR A 265 9.33 -4.50 -4.44
CA THR A 265 10.13 -3.73 -3.48
C THR A 265 10.08 -4.31 -2.06
N GLN A 266 9.22 -5.30 -1.82
CA GLN A 266 9.00 -5.87 -0.49
C GLN A 266 10.17 -6.71 0.04
N PRO A 267 10.32 -6.79 1.38
CA PRO A 267 11.37 -7.60 2.03
C PRO A 267 10.97 -9.07 2.19
N GLY A 268 9.72 -9.44 1.97
CA GLY A 268 9.22 -10.80 2.10
C GLY A 268 8.19 -11.15 1.02
N ILE A 269 8.00 -12.46 0.85
CA ILE A 269 6.91 -13.01 0.05
C ILE A 269 6.32 -14.21 0.78
N GLN A 270 5.03 -14.16 1.09
CA GLN A 270 4.30 -15.33 1.55
C GLN A 270 4.07 -16.24 0.36
N PHE A 271 4.53 -17.48 0.44
CA PHE A 271 4.17 -18.52 -0.50
C PHE A 271 3.21 -19.49 0.19
N TYR A 272 1.96 -19.48 -0.26
CA TYR A 272 0.88 -20.31 0.27
C TYR A 272 0.28 -21.18 -0.83
N THR A 273 0.26 -22.49 -0.65
CA THR A 273 -0.21 -23.45 -1.67
C THR A 273 -1.68 -23.84 -1.53
N GLY A 274 -2.53 -22.96 -0.98
CA GLY A 274 -3.98 -23.24 -0.93
C GLY A 274 -4.35 -24.42 -0.02
N ASN A 275 -3.59 -24.65 1.05
CA ASN A 275 -3.67 -25.86 1.89
C ASN A 275 -5.05 -26.05 2.56
N ASN A 276 -5.73 -24.95 2.86
CA ASN A 276 -7.02 -24.93 3.57
C ASN A 276 -8.23 -24.90 2.62
N LEU A 277 -8.01 -24.92 1.31
CA LEU A 277 -9.10 -25.12 0.36
C LEU A 277 -9.61 -26.57 0.49
N ASP A 278 -10.93 -26.76 0.53
CA ASP A 278 -11.56 -28.06 0.83
C ASP A 278 -12.53 -28.53 -0.26
N GLY A 279 -12.70 -27.76 -1.34
CA GLY A 279 -13.61 -28.06 -2.44
C GLY A 279 -15.06 -27.67 -2.18
N SER A 280 -15.40 -27.08 -1.03
CA SER A 280 -16.77 -26.69 -0.68
C SER A 280 -17.24 -25.41 -1.37
N LEU A 281 -16.31 -24.54 -1.77
CA LEU A 281 -16.59 -23.28 -2.43
C LEU A 281 -16.96 -23.52 -3.90
N LYS A 282 -18.08 -22.92 -4.32
CA LYS A 282 -18.50 -22.84 -5.72
C LYS A 282 -17.92 -21.57 -6.34
N GLY A 283 -16.83 -21.72 -7.06
CA GLY A 283 -16.14 -20.67 -7.77
C GLY A 283 -16.76 -20.32 -9.12
N LYS A 284 -15.98 -19.60 -9.92
CA LYS A 284 -16.35 -19.20 -11.28
C LYS A 284 -16.66 -20.39 -12.19
N GLY A 285 -17.71 -20.29 -12.99
CA GLY A 285 -18.14 -21.37 -13.89
C GLY A 285 -18.55 -22.66 -13.15
N ALA A 286 -18.98 -22.54 -11.90
CA ALA A 286 -19.27 -23.66 -10.99
C ALA A 286 -18.08 -24.58 -10.67
N ALA A 287 -16.84 -24.13 -10.90
CA ALA A 287 -15.65 -24.85 -10.46
C ALA A 287 -15.63 -25.00 -8.92
N THR A 288 -15.10 -26.12 -8.44
CA THR A 288 -14.80 -26.31 -7.01
C THR A 288 -13.31 -26.07 -6.78
N TYR A 289 -12.96 -25.52 -5.62
CA TYR A 289 -11.57 -25.23 -5.26
C TYR A 289 -11.08 -26.17 -4.15
N PRO A 290 -10.56 -27.37 -4.48
CA PRO A 290 -9.98 -28.28 -3.50
C PRO A 290 -8.61 -27.84 -3.01
N LYS A 291 -8.09 -28.56 -2.01
CA LYS A 291 -6.73 -28.39 -1.50
C LYS A 291 -5.73 -28.37 -2.66
N HIS A 292 -4.87 -27.36 -2.67
CA HIS A 292 -3.82 -27.14 -3.67
C HIS A 292 -4.32 -26.84 -5.09
N SER A 293 -5.58 -26.42 -5.26
CA SER A 293 -6.07 -25.96 -6.58
C SER A 293 -5.46 -24.64 -7.05
N ALA A 294 -4.77 -23.91 -6.17
CA ALA A 294 -4.08 -22.67 -6.48
C ALA A 294 -3.00 -22.34 -5.44
N PHE A 295 -2.17 -21.37 -5.75
CA PHE A 295 -1.18 -20.80 -4.83
C PHE A 295 -1.26 -19.27 -4.76
N CYS A 296 -0.75 -18.68 -3.68
CA CYS A 296 -0.60 -17.24 -3.48
C CYS A 296 0.87 -16.86 -3.38
N LEU A 297 1.20 -15.67 -3.88
CA LEU A 297 2.51 -15.05 -3.78
C LEU A 297 2.34 -13.62 -3.24
N GLU A 298 2.10 -13.53 -1.94
CA GLU A 298 1.77 -12.25 -1.28
C GLU A 298 3.08 -11.54 -0.94
N THR A 299 3.47 -10.55 -1.72
CA THR A 299 4.63 -9.70 -1.39
C THR A 299 4.26 -8.80 -0.22
N GLN A 300 5.06 -8.80 0.84
CA GLN A 300 4.70 -8.16 2.10
C GLN A 300 5.93 -7.87 2.98
N ASN A 301 5.71 -7.14 4.07
CA ASN A 301 6.62 -7.20 5.21
C ASN A 301 6.48 -8.54 5.95
N TRP A 302 7.46 -8.90 6.77
CA TRP A 302 7.45 -10.17 7.46
C TRP A 302 6.28 -10.27 8.45
N PRO A 303 5.65 -11.45 8.60
CA PRO A 303 4.59 -11.65 9.59
C PRO A 303 5.03 -11.38 11.03
N ASP A 304 4.09 -10.96 11.88
CA ASP A 304 4.30 -10.62 13.30
C ASP A 304 5.44 -9.62 13.58
N ALA A 305 5.91 -8.92 12.55
CA ALA A 305 7.14 -8.17 12.65
C ALA A 305 7.02 -6.92 13.55
N VAL A 306 5.79 -6.47 13.86
CA VAL A 306 5.51 -5.46 14.89
C VAL A 306 5.95 -5.91 16.31
N ASN A 307 6.00 -7.22 16.56
CA ASN A 307 6.41 -7.81 17.84
C ASN A 307 7.85 -8.36 17.82
N LYS A 308 8.52 -8.37 16.67
CA LYS A 308 9.88 -8.93 16.51
C LYS A 308 10.90 -7.80 16.37
N LEU A 309 11.81 -7.70 17.34
CA LEU A 309 12.86 -6.66 17.40
C LEU A 309 13.77 -6.65 16.15
N ILE A 310 13.93 -7.78 15.45
CA ILE A 310 14.79 -7.94 14.27
C ILE A 310 14.23 -7.19 13.04
N SER A 311 12.92 -6.92 12.98
CA SER A 311 12.26 -6.24 11.84
C SER A 311 11.97 -4.74 12.09
N LEU A 312 12.36 -4.19 13.25
CA LEU A 312 12.01 -2.83 13.63
C LEU A 312 12.54 -1.72 12.71
N ARG A 313 13.51 -2.01 11.82
CA ARG A 313 13.95 -1.03 10.82
C ARG A 313 12.91 -0.75 9.73
N ALA A 314 11.91 -1.63 9.53
CA ALA A 314 10.93 -1.49 8.45
C ALA A 314 9.50 -1.12 8.92
N ILE A 315 9.22 -1.12 10.23
CA ILE A 315 7.82 -1.10 10.74
C ILE A 315 7.51 0.12 11.60
N LYS A 316 8.54 0.78 12.17
CA LYS A 316 8.32 1.96 12.99
C LYS A 316 8.32 3.22 12.13
N LEU A 317 7.17 3.55 11.54
CA LEU A 317 6.96 4.80 10.83
C LEU A 317 6.79 5.94 11.85
N SER A 318 7.88 6.40 12.45
CA SER A 318 7.86 7.59 13.32
C SER A 318 7.70 8.87 12.49
N VAL A 319 6.98 9.84 13.05
CA VAL A 319 6.88 11.23 12.58
C VAL A 319 8.29 11.83 12.49
N ASN A 320 9.00 11.65 11.36
CA ASN A 320 10.14 12.44 10.86
C ASN A 320 11.00 11.76 9.77
N GLN A 321 10.55 10.73 9.04
CA GLN A 321 11.34 10.23 7.91
C GLN A 321 10.65 10.46 6.56
N LYS A 322 11.26 11.35 5.76
CA LYS A 322 11.03 11.51 4.32
C LYS A 322 11.82 10.40 3.62
N GLU A 323 11.16 9.38 3.09
CA GLU A 323 11.75 8.55 2.05
C GLU A 323 11.57 9.28 0.71
N GLN A 324 12.68 9.65 0.07
CA GLN A 324 12.64 10.23 -1.27
C GLN A 324 12.41 9.10 -2.28
N GLY A 325 11.19 9.05 -2.81
CA GLY A 325 10.80 8.10 -3.85
C GLY A 325 11.67 8.23 -5.11
N GLY A 326 12.08 7.06 -5.63
CA GLY A 326 12.70 6.94 -6.94
C GLY A 326 11.76 7.43 -8.04
N LYS A 327 12.34 8.11 -9.04
CA LYS A 327 11.60 8.59 -10.21
C LYS A 327 11.06 7.41 -11.01
N ASP A 328 9.76 7.47 -11.28
CA ASP A 328 9.05 6.63 -12.23
C ASP A 328 9.77 6.70 -13.59
N LYS A 329 10.38 5.58 -14.01
CA LYS A 329 10.99 5.44 -15.33
C LYS A 329 10.12 4.48 -16.13
N THR A 330 9.39 5.05 -17.09
CA THR A 330 8.74 4.31 -18.17
C THR A 330 9.78 3.45 -18.89
N LEU A 331 9.53 2.14 -18.95
CA LEU A 331 10.34 1.20 -19.71
C LEU A 331 10.07 1.36 -21.21
N PRO A 332 11.07 1.14 -22.08
CA PRO A 332 10.86 1.16 -23.53
C PRO A 332 10.01 -0.05 -23.97
N HIS A 333 9.08 0.20 -24.89
CA HIS A 333 8.38 -0.84 -25.65
C HIS A 333 9.38 -1.66 -26.46
N ASN A 334 9.40 -2.99 -26.24
CA ASN A 334 10.06 -3.95 -27.13
C ASN A 334 8.96 -4.70 -27.93
N PRO A 335 9.11 -4.90 -29.25
CA PRO A 335 8.05 -5.47 -30.07
C PRO A 335 7.96 -6.99 -29.91
N GLU A 336 6.72 -7.48 -30.03
CA GLU A 336 6.25 -8.86 -30.25
C GLU A 336 7.20 -10.02 -29.87
N ASP A 337 7.20 -10.37 -28.59
CA ASP A 337 7.50 -11.74 -28.16
C ASP A 337 6.17 -12.49 -28.05
N LEU A 338 5.98 -13.57 -28.80
CA LEU A 338 4.77 -14.41 -28.82
C LEU A 338 4.66 -15.35 -27.60
N SER A 339 5.63 -15.32 -26.69
CA SER A 339 5.63 -16.12 -25.46
C SER A 339 4.39 -15.87 -24.58
N PRO A 340 3.75 -16.88 -23.98
CA PRO A 340 2.63 -16.70 -23.03
C PRO A 340 3.14 -16.26 -21.66
N HIS A 341 3.62 -15.03 -21.55
CA HIS A 341 4.16 -14.46 -20.32
C HIS A 341 3.21 -13.45 -19.71
N ILE A 342 2.95 -13.59 -18.41
CA ILE A 342 2.37 -12.54 -17.57
C ILE A 342 3.42 -12.08 -16.57
N ARG A 343 3.55 -10.76 -16.41
CA ARG A 343 4.39 -10.17 -15.37
C ARG A 343 3.49 -9.52 -14.34
N ILE A 344 3.60 -9.93 -13.10
CA ILE A 344 2.96 -9.26 -11.98
C ILE A 344 4.03 -8.43 -11.28
N THR A 345 3.84 -7.13 -11.31
CA THR A 345 4.68 -6.18 -10.59
C THR A 345 3.92 -5.70 -9.38
N ILE A 346 4.48 -5.86 -8.19
CA ILE A 346 3.94 -5.25 -6.98
C ILE A 346 4.96 -4.24 -6.46
N GLN A 347 4.64 -2.96 -6.54
CA GLN A 347 5.50 -1.88 -6.08
C GLN A 347 4.87 -1.18 -4.89
N GLU A 348 5.50 -1.25 -3.73
CA GLU A 348 5.10 -0.40 -2.62
C GLU A 348 5.88 0.90 -2.63
N SER A 349 5.18 1.99 -2.39
CA SER A 349 5.77 3.29 -2.11
C SER A 349 5.04 3.88 -0.91
N THR A 350 5.63 3.77 0.28
CA THR A 350 5.07 4.36 1.48
C THR A 350 5.61 5.78 1.62
N THR A 351 4.75 6.78 1.53
CA THR A 351 5.13 8.17 1.84
C THR A 351 4.53 8.56 3.18
N ILE A 352 5.35 8.55 4.23
CA ILE A 352 4.93 8.97 5.57
C ILE A 352 4.87 10.50 5.60
N THR A 353 3.69 11.07 5.34
CA THR A 353 3.44 12.48 5.66
C THR A 353 2.84 12.55 7.04
N ALA A 354 3.67 12.75 8.06
CA ALA A 354 3.16 13.14 9.36
C ALA A 354 2.60 14.56 9.25
N VAL A 355 1.28 14.67 9.20
CA VAL A 355 0.62 15.97 9.39
C VAL A 355 0.81 16.30 10.87
N LYS A 356 1.84 17.09 11.20
CA LYS A 356 1.79 17.85 12.45
C LYS A 356 0.56 18.74 12.34
N GLU A 357 -0.53 18.38 13.01
CA GLU A 357 -1.47 19.38 13.46
C GLU A 357 -0.71 20.29 14.43
N THR A 358 0.02 21.27 13.90
CA THR A 358 0.18 22.52 14.60
C THR A 358 -1.22 23.07 14.74
N SER A 359 -1.87 22.75 15.86
CA SER A 359 -3.13 23.36 16.23
C SER A 359 -2.98 24.87 16.02
N ALA A 360 -3.90 25.48 15.27
CA ALA A 360 -3.91 26.93 15.08
C ALA A 360 -3.88 27.68 16.43
N LYS A 361 -4.25 27.02 17.53
CA LYS A 361 -4.11 27.48 18.91
C LYS A 361 -2.65 27.74 19.35
N SER A 362 -1.67 26.92 18.95
CA SER A 362 -0.27 27.12 19.39
C SER A 362 0.41 28.27 18.65
N LEU A 363 0.12 28.45 17.36
CA LEU A 363 0.62 29.58 16.57
C LEU A 363 -0.06 30.89 17.00
N CYS A 364 -1.37 30.88 17.26
CA CYS A 364 -2.08 32.09 17.71
C CYS A 364 -1.65 32.50 19.13
N SER A 365 -1.41 31.55 20.04
CA SER A 365 -0.89 31.83 21.39
C SER A 365 0.53 32.40 21.35
N ALA A 366 1.42 31.84 20.51
CA ALA A 366 2.78 32.36 20.35
C ALA A 366 2.81 33.75 19.68
N PHE A 367 1.92 33.99 18.71
CA PHE A 367 1.80 35.28 18.03
C PHE A 367 1.21 36.37 18.96
N LEU A 368 0.20 36.03 19.76
CA LEU A 368 -0.39 36.93 20.77
C LEU A 368 0.60 37.24 21.90
N GLN A 369 1.40 36.26 22.35
CA GLN A 369 2.44 36.50 23.35
C GLN A 369 3.62 37.34 22.81
N ALA A 370 3.97 37.17 21.52
CA ALA A 370 4.98 37.99 20.86
C ALA A 370 4.48 39.42 20.62
N ALA A 371 3.22 39.60 20.19
CA ALA A 371 2.59 40.90 20.03
C ALA A 371 2.43 41.64 21.37
N ALA A 372 2.06 40.96 22.45
CA ALA A 372 1.99 41.55 23.78
C ALA A 372 3.37 42.00 24.31
N LYS A 373 4.44 41.23 24.01
CA LYS A 373 5.81 41.63 24.36
C LYS A 373 6.32 42.82 23.55
N LEU A 374 5.98 42.91 22.27
CA LEU A 374 6.33 44.05 21.41
C LEU A 374 5.58 45.32 21.84
N LEU A 375 4.29 45.22 22.16
CA LEU A 375 3.49 46.35 22.64
C LEU A 375 3.88 46.83 24.05
N SER A 376 4.40 45.94 24.90
CA SER A 376 4.92 46.32 26.23
C SER A 376 6.27 47.05 26.23
N ARG A 377 6.97 47.08 25.09
CA ARG A 377 8.28 47.76 24.96
C ARG A 377 8.19 49.17 24.38
N ASP A 378 7.07 49.54 23.77
CA ASP A 378 6.91 50.83 23.09
C ASP A 378 6.05 51.84 23.84
N GLN A 379 5.44 51.48 24.97
CA GLN A 379 4.85 52.44 25.89
C GLN A 379 5.21 52.09 27.33
N GLY A 380 5.95 52.98 27.99
CA GLY A 380 6.32 52.86 29.40
C GLY A 380 5.12 52.94 30.33
N GLY A 381 4.34 51.87 30.44
CA GLY A 381 3.19 51.76 31.33
C GLY A 381 2.96 50.33 31.80
N HIS A 382 2.92 50.13 33.12
CA HIS A 382 2.57 48.87 33.76
C HIS A 382 1.12 48.47 33.44
N TYR A 383 0.90 47.24 32.96
CA TYR A 383 -0.42 46.60 32.98
C TYR A 383 -0.36 45.23 33.68
N ASN A 384 -1.30 45.04 34.60
CA ASN A 384 -1.44 43.87 35.47
C ASN A 384 -2.22 42.78 34.73
N ALA A 385 -1.69 41.56 34.65
CA ALA A 385 -2.28 40.46 33.91
C ALA A 385 -3.31 39.70 34.76
N SER A 386 -4.57 40.16 34.78
CA SER A 386 -5.67 39.40 35.39
C SER A 386 -7.04 39.91 34.94
N SER A 387 -7.47 39.55 33.71
CA SER A 387 -8.89 39.38 33.31
C SER A 387 -9.03 39.24 31.78
N VAL A 388 -8.99 38.02 31.25
CA VAL A 388 -9.62 37.72 29.95
C VAL A 388 -10.28 36.35 30.06
N GLU A 389 -11.61 36.34 30.27
CA GLU A 389 -12.43 35.13 30.14
C GLU A 389 -12.78 34.88 28.66
N PRO A 390 -12.91 33.61 28.21
CA PRO A 390 -13.30 33.30 26.84
C PRO A 390 -14.83 33.28 26.66
N MET A 391 -15.36 34.06 25.72
CA MET A 391 -16.71 33.85 25.16
C MET A 391 -16.68 32.85 23.99
N PRO A 392 -17.76 32.06 23.76
CA PRO A 392 -17.80 31.05 22.71
C PRO A 392 -18.20 31.68 21.38
N LEU A 393 -17.45 31.39 20.31
CA LEU A 393 -17.89 31.65 18.94
C LEU A 393 -18.30 30.35 18.28
N ALA A 394 -19.60 30.25 18.07
CA ALA A 394 -20.28 29.27 17.25
C ALA A 394 -19.91 29.42 15.78
N GLY A 395 -19.89 28.29 15.07
CA GLY A 395 -20.20 28.15 13.65
C GLY A 395 -19.35 28.93 12.65
N THR A 396 -18.59 28.22 11.82
CA THR A 396 -18.33 28.72 10.46
C THR A 396 -18.03 27.58 9.49
N THR A 397 -19.06 27.27 8.71
CA THR A 397 -19.04 26.70 7.37
C THR A 397 -17.93 27.33 6.51
N THR A 398 -17.16 26.52 5.79
CA THR A 398 -16.27 27.02 4.72
C THR A 398 -16.72 26.48 3.37
N TYR A 399 -16.93 27.41 2.44
CA TYR A 399 -17.38 27.21 1.07
C TYR A 399 -16.24 26.74 0.15
N LEU A 400 -16.57 25.88 -0.81
CA LEU A 400 -15.76 25.59 -2.00
C LEU A 400 -15.97 26.72 -3.04
N LEU A 401 -14.89 27.26 -3.60
CA LEU A 401 -14.94 28.09 -4.80
C LEU A 401 -14.19 27.40 -5.93
N PHE A 402 -14.94 27.05 -6.98
CA PHE A 402 -14.42 26.77 -8.31
C PHE A 402 -14.32 28.07 -9.11
N GLY A 403 -13.34 28.17 -9.99
CA GLY A 403 -13.24 29.22 -10.99
C GLY A 403 -12.41 28.77 -12.19
N ASP A 404 -13.10 28.47 -13.28
CA ASP A 404 -12.57 28.29 -14.63
C ASP A 404 -12.17 29.64 -15.27
N GLY A 405 -11.25 29.60 -16.24
CA GLY A 405 -11.39 30.41 -17.46
C GLY A 405 -10.31 31.44 -17.82
N ASP A 406 -9.43 31.01 -18.73
CA ASP A 406 -8.97 31.68 -19.97
C ASP A 406 -7.88 32.81 -20.03
N ARG A 407 -6.81 32.45 -20.79
CA ARG A 407 -6.05 33.15 -21.87
C ARG A 407 -5.20 34.40 -21.51
N ASP A 408 -3.90 34.47 -21.79
CA ASP A 408 -3.27 34.55 -23.13
C ASP A 408 -1.72 34.60 -23.06
N PHE A 409 -1.09 33.88 -24.00
CA PHE A 409 0.11 34.12 -24.83
C PHE A 409 1.56 34.39 -24.33
N ASP A 410 2.45 33.56 -24.93
CA ASP A 410 3.86 33.70 -25.36
C ASP A 410 5.01 33.91 -24.35
N ARG A 411 6.04 33.04 -24.22
CA ARG A 411 7.06 32.40 -25.11
C ARG A 411 8.42 33.12 -25.10
N LEU A 412 9.45 32.31 -24.81
CA LEU A 412 10.90 32.45 -25.08
C LEU A 412 11.67 33.38 -24.11
N SER A 413 12.83 33.02 -23.54
CA SER A 413 13.87 32.11 -23.99
C SER A 413 14.82 31.64 -22.86
N LYS A 414 15.37 30.44 -23.08
CA LYS A 414 16.60 29.80 -22.59
C LYS A 414 17.65 30.72 -21.93
N GLN A 415 18.26 30.29 -20.81
CA GLN A 415 19.48 29.47 -20.72
C GLN A 415 20.25 29.73 -19.39
N ASN A 416 20.88 28.67 -18.86
CA ASN A 416 22.00 28.63 -17.90
C ASN A 416 21.69 29.03 -16.44
N SER A 417 21.54 28.06 -15.52
CA SER A 417 22.55 27.20 -14.86
C SER A 417 23.07 27.79 -13.56
N SER A 418 23.20 26.90 -12.56
CA SER A 418 23.97 26.97 -11.31
C SER A 418 23.30 27.53 -10.04
N ASN A 419 23.15 26.60 -9.08
CA ASN A 419 23.22 26.73 -7.62
C ASN A 419 22.32 27.75 -6.90
N ALA A 420 21.29 27.25 -6.20
CA ALA A 420 20.89 27.81 -4.91
C ALA A 420 20.26 26.73 -4.03
N ALA A 421 21.04 26.28 -3.05
CA ALA A 421 20.53 25.58 -1.88
C ALA A 421 20.01 26.60 -0.86
N LEU A 422 18.92 26.23 -0.19
CA LEU A 422 18.56 26.56 1.21
C LEU A 422 18.65 28.03 1.66
N VAL A 423 17.48 28.59 1.99
CA VAL A 423 17.08 29.05 3.34
C VAL A 423 16.04 30.18 3.21
N SER A 424 14.90 29.92 3.87
CA SER A 424 13.87 30.84 4.42
C SER A 424 13.89 32.32 4.02
N ASN A 425 12.71 32.87 3.72
CA ASN A 425 11.92 33.55 4.75
C ASN A 425 10.58 34.05 4.21
N ALA A 426 9.69 34.24 5.18
CA ALA A 426 8.41 34.92 5.07
C ALA A 426 8.48 36.27 4.36
N THR A 427 7.40 36.61 3.66
CA THR A 427 7.02 38.01 3.40
C THR A 427 5.61 38.24 3.92
N PHE A 428 5.55 38.72 5.16
CA PHE A 428 4.63 39.78 5.59
C PHE A 428 4.97 41.04 4.73
N MET A 429 4.09 41.93 4.25
CA MET A 429 2.91 42.53 4.84
C MET A 429 2.22 43.46 3.81
N CYS A 430 1.01 43.87 4.21
CA CYS A 430 0.45 45.22 4.10
C CYS A 430 -0.42 45.62 2.90
N GLU A 431 -1.65 45.94 3.29
CA GLU A 431 -2.65 46.77 2.65
C GLU A 431 -2.10 48.11 2.16
N LYS A 432 -2.67 48.58 1.04
CA LYS A 432 -2.51 49.94 0.52
C LYS A 432 -3.22 50.96 1.42
N PRO A 433 -2.65 52.17 1.53
CA PRO A 433 -3.46 53.36 1.23
C PRO A 433 -2.79 54.32 0.24
N ASN A 434 -3.64 55.22 -0.25
CA ASN A 434 -3.57 56.18 -1.37
C ASN A 434 -2.25 56.99 -1.61
N PRO A 435 -2.02 57.50 -2.84
CA PRO A 435 -0.80 58.19 -3.23
C PRO A 435 -0.86 59.69 -2.95
N ALA A 436 0.16 60.21 -2.27
CA ALA A 436 0.54 61.62 -2.35
C ALA A 436 2.07 61.74 -2.18
N GLU A 437 2.69 62.23 -3.25
CA GLU A 437 3.94 63.01 -3.31
C GLU A 437 5.27 62.47 -2.73
N VAL A 438 6.17 62.18 -3.69
CA VAL A 438 7.53 62.76 -3.83
C VAL A 438 8.75 62.05 -3.19
N ASN A 439 9.65 61.73 -4.13
CA ASN A 439 11.12 61.60 -4.11
C ASN A 439 11.84 60.37 -3.56
N TYR A 440 12.42 59.63 -4.51
CA TYR A 440 13.57 58.76 -4.34
C TYR A 440 14.80 59.55 -3.90
N SER A 441 15.49 59.12 -2.83
CA SER A 441 16.96 59.08 -2.81
C SER A 441 17.51 58.36 -1.59
N ASN A 442 18.39 57.38 -1.88
CA ASN A 442 19.61 57.02 -1.17
C ASN A 442 19.57 56.76 0.34
N LEU A 443 19.75 55.49 0.74
CA LEU A 443 21.00 55.02 1.37
C LEU A 443 20.86 53.55 1.81
N ALA A 444 21.33 52.64 0.97
CA ALA A 444 21.80 51.34 1.42
C ALA A 444 23.21 51.52 1.99
N ARG A 445 23.43 51.20 3.28
CA ARG A 445 24.71 50.64 3.79
C ARG A 445 24.66 50.29 5.28
N ARG A 446 25.00 49.01 5.55
CA ARG A 446 25.63 48.46 6.78
C ARG A 446 24.73 48.38 8.02
N ALA A 447 24.77 47.37 8.88
CA ALA A 447 25.49 46.10 9.01
C ALA A 447 24.91 45.39 10.26
N PHE A 448 24.87 44.06 10.33
CA PHE A 448 24.82 43.24 11.57
C PHE A 448 25.15 41.79 11.14
N GLN A 449 26.09 40.98 11.65
CA GLN A 449 26.97 40.98 12.83
C GLN A 449 26.32 41.40 14.14
N TRP A 450 25.43 40.55 14.66
CA TRP A 450 25.69 39.71 15.85
C TRP A 450 24.64 38.61 15.93
#